data_AF-H3ZPH6-F1
#
_entry.id   AF-H3ZPH6-F1
#
_cell.length_a   1.000
_cell.length_b   1.000
_cell.length_c   1.000
_cell.angle_alpha   90.00
_cell.angle_beta   90.00
_cell.angle_gamma   90.00
#
_symmetry.space_group_name_H-M   'P 1'
#
loop_
_entity.id
_entity.type
_entity.pdbx_description
1 polymer ?
#
loop_
_entity_poly.entity_id
_entity_poly.type
_entity_poly.pdbx_seq_one_letter_code
_entity_poly.pdbx_strand_id
1 'polypeptide(L)'
;MANVEVKKDNYLAVGRTEAVEISVDTFLCKGCGICVELCPRKVFEWSQELSEKGVHYPIPVHADKCVKCKLCELLCPDFAIAVKW
;
A
#
# COMPACT_ATOMS: atom_id res chain seq x y z
N MET A 1 -14.99 14.12 3.93
CA MET A 1 -14.36 12.84 4.30
C MET A 1 -14.52 11.94 3.09
N ALA A 2 -13.42 11.54 2.44
CA ALA A 2 -13.53 10.64 1.30
C ALA A 2 -13.70 9.21 1.81
N ASN A 3 -14.57 8.43 1.16
CA ASN A 3 -14.74 7.02 1.50
C ASN A 3 -13.55 6.25 0.92
N VAL A 4 -12.75 5.63 1.79
CA VAL A 4 -11.68 4.72 1.40
C VAL A 4 -12.20 3.30 1.50
N GLU A 5 -12.15 2.56 0.39
CA GLU A 5 -12.38 1.11 0.38
C GLU A 5 -11.03 0.41 0.59
N VAL A 6 -10.90 -0.35 1.68
CA VAL A 6 -9.74 -1.21 1.92
C VAL A 6 -10.16 -2.67 1.79
N LYS A 7 -9.51 -3.42 0.90
CA LYS A 7 -9.77 -4.85 0.72
C LYS A 7 -8.49 -5.63 0.46
N LYS A 8 -8.52 -6.92 0.78
CA LYS A 8 -7.52 -7.88 0.34
C LYS A 8 -8.16 -8.81 -0.69
N ASP A 9 -7.63 -8.81 -1.91
CA ASP A 9 -8.04 -9.71 -2.98
C ASP A 9 -6.84 -10.58 -3.37
N ASN A 10 -6.88 -11.85 -2.97
CA ASN A 10 -5.74 -12.75 -3.05
C ASN A 10 -4.50 -12.12 -2.40
N TYR A 11 -3.43 -11.90 -3.18
CA TYR A 11 -2.20 -11.29 -2.72
C TYR A 11 -2.22 -9.76 -2.74
N LEU A 12 -3.29 -9.11 -3.18
CA LEU A 12 -3.34 -7.65 -3.30
C LEU A 12 -4.06 -7.02 -2.11
N ALA A 13 -3.33 -6.29 -1.27
CA ALA A 13 -3.90 -5.35 -0.32
C ALA A 13 -4.15 -4.01 -1.01
N VAL A 14 -5.42 -3.66 -1.19
CA VAL A 14 -5.87 -2.54 -2.00
C VAL A 14 -6.54 -1.50 -1.13
N GLY A 15 -6.14 -0.23 -1.31
CA GLY A 15 -6.82 0.94 -0.79
C GLY A 15 -7.25 1.82 -1.95
N ARG A 16 -8.55 2.09 -2.04
CA ARG A 16 -9.16 2.74 -3.19
C ARG A 16 -10.07 3.89 -2.78
N THR A 17 -10.04 4.93 -3.58
CA THR A 17 -11.02 6.02 -3.60
C THR A 17 -11.45 6.27 -5.05
N GLU A 18 -12.37 7.20 -5.27
CA GLU A 18 -12.72 7.69 -6.62
C GLU A 18 -11.52 8.28 -7.38
N ALA A 19 -10.48 8.76 -6.68
CA ALA A 19 -9.39 9.52 -7.28
C ALA A 19 -8.07 8.74 -7.44
N VAL A 20 -7.93 7.58 -6.79
CA VAL A 20 -6.71 6.77 -6.77
C VAL A 20 -6.99 5.35 -6.26
N GLU A 21 -6.29 4.38 -6.82
CA GLU A 21 -6.16 3.00 -6.34
C GLU A 21 -4.69 2.71 -6.04
N ILE A 22 -4.41 2.20 -4.84
CA ILE A 22 -3.09 1.77 -4.41
C ILE A 22 -3.17 0.29 -4.09
N SER A 23 -2.35 -0.52 -4.76
CA SER A 23 -2.29 -1.97 -4.52
C SER A 23 -0.90 -2.36 -4.03
N VAL A 24 -0.86 -3.16 -2.97
CA VAL A 24 0.36 -3.79 -2.45
C VAL A 24 0.26 -5.30 -2.69
N ASP A 25 1.16 -5.85 -3.50
CA ASP A 25 1.33 -7.28 -3.69
C ASP A 25 2.09 -7.87 -2.50
N THR A 26 1.36 -8.58 -1.64
CA THR A 26 1.84 -9.21 -0.41
C THR A 26 2.73 -10.43 -0.67
N PHE A 27 2.62 -11.05 -1.86
CA PHE A 27 3.51 -12.12 -2.28
C PHE A 27 4.87 -11.55 -2.70
N LEU A 28 4.93 -10.36 -3.30
CA LEU A 28 6.20 -9.70 -3.63
C LEU A 28 6.81 -8.96 -2.43
N CYS A 29 5.99 -8.31 -1.62
CA CYS A 29 6.41 -7.53 -0.46
C CYS A 29 7.23 -8.36 0.54
N LYS A 30 8.35 -7.79 0.99
CA LYS A 30 9.22 -8.38 2.03
C LYS A 30 9.17 -7.66 3.38
N GLY A 31 8.20 -6.76 3.58
CA GLY A 31 8.01 -6.06 4.86
C GLY A 31 9.10 -5.05 5.22
N CYS A 32 9.80 -4.45 4.25
CA CYS A 32 10.93 -3.54 4.52
C CYS A 32 10.55 -2.17 5.10
N GLY A 33 9.30 -1.74 5.00
CA GLY A 33 8.80 -0.51 5.63
C GLY A 33 9.13 0.82 4.94
N ILE A 34 9.91 0.81 3.86
CA ILE A 34 10.32 2.03 3.13
C ILE A 34 9.12 2.92 2.76
N CYS A 35 8.05 2.31 2.23
CA CYS A 35 6.83 3.02 1.84
C CYS A 35 6.05 3.59 3.03
N VAL A 36 6.06 2.93 4.18
CA VAL A 36 5.41 3.38 5.42
C VAL A 36 6.15 4.61 5.98
N GLU A 37 7.48 4.54 6.03
CA GLU A 37 8.31 5.60 6.58
C GLU A 37 8.35 6.83 5.68
N LEU A 38 8.66 6.65 4.39
CA LEU A 38 8.92 7.75 3.48
C LEU A 38 7.67 8.40 2.89
N CYS A 39 6.48 7.79 3.02
CA CYS A 39 5.26 8.42 2.54
C CYS A 39 5.01 9.73 3.33
N PRO A 40 5.10 10.92 2.72
CA PRO A 40 4.94 12.19 3.44
C PRO A 40 3.50 12.43 3.88
N ARG A 41 2.56 11.64 3.33
CA ARG A 41 1.13 11.70 3.63
C ARG A 41 0.68 10.62 4.60
N LYS A 42 1.60 9.74 5.03
CA LYS A 42 1.34 8.61 5.94
C LYS A 42 0.11 7.80 5.50
N VAL A 43 0.16 7.33 4.26
CA VAL A 43 -0.95 6.58 3.62
C VAL A 43 -1.09 5.17 4.18
N PHE A 44 0.02 4.58 4.62
CA PHE A 44 0.12 3.16 4.94
C PHE A 44 0.09 2.90 6.45
N GLU A 45 -0.58 1.83 6.84
CA GLU A 45 -0.49 1.18 8.16
C GLU A 45 0.07 -0.24 7.99
N TRP A 46 0.56 -0.86 9.06
CA TRP A 46 1.01 -2.25 9.01
C TRP A 46 -0.15 -3.23 9.13
N SER A 47 -0.12 -4.32 8.36
CA SER A 47 -1.05 -5.44 8.50
C SER A 47 -0.94 -6.06 9.90
N GLN A 48 -2.06 -6.53 10.45
CA GLN A 48 -2.05 -7.35 11.67
C GLN A 48 -1.72 -8.82 11.37
N GLU A 49 -2.01 -9.27 10.15
CA GLU A 49 -1.68 -10.61 9.68
C GLU A 49 -0.33 -10.65 8.95
N LEU A 50 0.25 -11.85 8.89
CA LEU A 50 1.46 -12.13 8.12
C LEU A 50 1.09 -12.51 6.67
N SER A 51 1.93 -12.13 5.71
CA SER A 51 1.84 -12.62 4.33
C SER A 51 2.35 -14.07 4.21
N GLU A 52 2.30 -14.59 2.99
CA GLU A 52 2.81 -15.91 2.59
C GLU A 52 4.31 -16.06 2.85
N LYS A 53 5.03 -14.94 2.97
CA LYS A 53 6.46 -14.88 3.31
C LYS A 53 6.73 -14.70 4.80
N GLY A 54 5.70 -14.71 5.65
CA GLY A 54 5.83 -14.57 7.09
C GLY A 54 6.17 -13.15 7.55
N VAL A 55 5.83 -12.12 6.77
CA VAL A 55 6.12 -10.71 7.09
C VAL A 55 4.84 -9.88 7.19
N HIS A 56 4.85 -8.86 8.03
CA HIS A 56 3.83 -7.81 7.97
C HIS A 56 4.04 -6.97 6.71
N TYR A 57 2.96 -6.55 6.08
CA TYR A 57 2.96 -5.77 4.85
C TYR A 57 2.17 -4.47 5.03
N PRO A 58 2.46 -3.44 4.23
CA PRO A 58 1.77 -2.16 4.32
C PRO A 58 0.36 -2.24 3.71
N ILE A 59 -0.62 -1.67 4.38
CA ILE A 59 -2.01 -1.52 3.93
C ILE A 59 -2.28 -0.03 3.71
N PRO A 60 -2.70 0.42 2.51
CA PRO A 60 -2.96 1.83 2.20
C PRO A 60 -4.31 2.32 2.78
N VAL A 61 -4.46 2.30 4.11
CA VAL A 61 -5.69 2.65 4.84
C VAL A 61 -6.12 4.10 4.61
N HIS A 62 -5.18 5.00 4.34
CA HIS A 62 -5.46 6.42 4.10
C HIS A 62 -5.24 6.82 2.63
N ALA A 63 -5.78 6.03 1.70
CA ALA A 63 -5.67 6.30 0.26
C ALA A 63 -6.23 7.68 -0.13
N ASP A 64 -7.17 8.23 0.65
CA ASP A 64 -7.69 9.59 0.50
C ASP A 64 -6.64 10.70 0.66
N LYS A 65 -5.55 10.42 1.39
CA LYS A 65 -4.45 11.38 1.58
C LYS A 65 -3.41 11.31 0.46
N CYS A 66 -3.50 10.33 -0.43
CA CYS A 66 -2.51 10.10 -1.49
C CYS A 66 -2.60 11.19 -2.55
N VAL A 67 -1.44 11.79 -2.87
CA VAL A 67 -1.29 12.84 -3.89
C VAL A 67 -0.67 12.31 -5.19
N LYS A 68 -0.67 10.99 -5.40
CA LYS A 68 -0.22 10.34 -6.66
C LYS A 68 1.25 10.62 -7.04
N CYS A 69 2.10 10.91 -6.05
CA CYS A 69 3.53 11.20 -6.26
C CYS A 69 4.39 9.99 -6.68
N LYS A 70 3.85 8.76 -6.56
CA LYS A 70 4.53 7.48 -6.88
C LYS A 70 5.83 7.17 -6.14
N LEU A 71 6.21 7.93 -5.10
CA LEU A 71 7.43 7.63 -4.33
C LEU A 71 7.45 6.21 -3.76
N CYS A 72 6.32 5.71 -3.25
CA CYS A 72 6.22 4.35 -2.72
C CYS A 72 6.40 3.26 -3.79
N GLU A 73 5.99 3.53 -5.03
CA GLU A 73 6.16 2.64 -6.19
C GLU A 73 7.61 2.68 -6.67
N LEU A 74 8.19 3.87 -6.83
CA LEU A 74 9.56 4.07 -7.32
C LEU A 74 10.63 3.56 -6.35
N LEU A 75 10.39 3.65 -5.04
CA LEU A 75 11.36 3.26 -4.01
C LEU A 75 11.14 1.82 -3.52
N CYS A 76 10.10 1.12 -3.99
CA CYS A 76 9.90 -0.27 -3.61
C CYS A 76 10.96 -1.14 -4.30
N PRO A 77 11.88 -1.78 -3.55
CA PRO A 77 12.96 -2.57 -4.16
C PRO A 77 12.47 -3.85 -4.83
N ASP A 78 11.24 -4.27 -4.55
CA ASP A 78 10.63 -5.51 -5.06
C ASP A 78 9.45 -5.24 -6.00
N PHE A 79 9.22 -3.98 -6.38
CA PHE A 79 8.10 -3.54 -7.24
C PHE A 79 6.72 -4.03 -6.77
N ALA A 80 6.56 -4.19 -5.46
CA ALA A 80 5.35 -4.71 -4.83
C ALA A 80 4.21 -3.70 -4.72
N ILE A 81 4.38 -2.45 -5.13
CA ILE A 81 3.38 -1.39 -4.97
C ILE A 81 3.06 -0.78 -6.33
N ALA A 82 1.77 -0.59 -6.62
CA ALA A 82 1.31 0.17 -7.77
C ALA A 82 0.31 1.25 -7.35
N VAL A 83 0.43 2.43 -7.95
CA VAL A 83 -0.46 3.58 -7.78
C VAL A 83 -1.10 3.89 -9.14
N LYS A 84 -2.42 3.76 -9.22
CA LYS A 84 -3.24 3.99 -10.43
C LYS A 84 -4.28 5.07 -10.16
N TRP A 85 -4.66 5.81 -11.19
CA TRP A 85 -5.69 6.86 -11.14
C TRP A 85 -6.32 7.09 -12.50
#